data_AF-A0A960AF36-F1
#
_entry.id   AF-A0A960AF36-F1
#
_cell.length_a   1.000
_cell.length_b   1.000
_cell.length_c   1.000
_cell.angle_alpha   90.00
_cell.angle_beta   90.00
_cell.angle_gamma   90.00
#
_symmetry.space_group_name_H-M   'P 1'
#
loop_
_entity.id
_entity.type
_entity.pdbx_description
1 polymer ?
#
loop_
_entity_poly.entity_id
_entity_poly.type
_entity_poly.pdbx_seq_one_letter_code
_entity_poly.pdbx_strand_id
1 'polypeptide(L)'
;MTGTRVVIAAGALTLLLGAAACSSDDPEPRVAPPSSSPPTTTPASSPTAPTMPPEARGTDAAAAEAFVKFFFEVVNFAQRTGDVSVLKTLGFRCGGCDAGVDSISSTYSHHGHIEGGEGRPAGLETGFLQRASGDWAVVECTVVTSKQFVDQPGKDNDKRYPAGKTDVRLILQPRSDAWVVRSLVTR
;
A
#
# COMPACT_ATOMS: atom_id res chain seq x y z
N MET A 1 -22.77 18.10 56.21
CA MET A 1 -24.21 18.34 55.96
C MET A 1 -24.51 17.70 54.61
N THR A 2 -25.37 16.67 54.51
CA THR A 2 -26.84 16.78 54.31
C THR A 2 -27.18 17.42 52.96
N GLY A 3 -27.85 16.78 51.98
CA GLY A 3 -28.29 15.39 51.85
C GLY A 3 -29.39 15.18 50.79
N THR A 4 -29.83 13.91 50.61
CA THR A 4 -31.07 13.37 49.97
C THR A 4 -30.83 12.71 48.59
N ARG A 5 -31.17 11.43 48.24
CA ARG A 5 -32.02 10.28 48.68
C ARG A 5 -33.26 10.01 47.79
N VAL A 6 -33.66 8.72 47.70
CA VAL A 6 -35.01 8.18 47.30
C VAL A 6 -35.38 8.19 45.79
N VAL A 7 -35.91 7.12 45.16
CA VAL A 7 -35.97 5.67 45.52
C VAL A 7 -36.21 4.71 44.32
N ILE A 8 -35.99 3.41 44.61
CA ILE A 8 -36.21 2.11 43.95
C ILE A 8 -37.46 1.90 43.03
N ALA A 9 -37.26 1.13 41.94
CA ALA A 9 -38.16 0.06 41.42
C ALA A 9 -37.35 -0.90 40.49
N ALA A 10 -37.53 -2.22 40.30
CA ALA A 10 -38.21 -3.35 40.98
C ALA A 10 -39.27 -4.13 40.15
N GLY A 11 -39.01 -5.44 39.88
CA GLY A 11 -39.95 -6.44 39.30
C GLY A 11 -39.47 -7.10 37.99
N ALA A 12 -39.86 -8.33 37.62
CA ALA A 12 -40.48 -9.43 38.37
C ALA A 12 -40.28 -10.78 37.62
N LEU A 13 -40.42 -11.92 38.30
CA LEU A 13 -40.30 -13.27 37.73
C LEU A 13 -41.64 -13.79 37.15
N THR A 14 -41.60 -14.53 36.05
CA THR A 14 -42.62 -15.54 35.69
C THR A 14 -41.99 -16.78 35.06
N LEU A 15 -42.12 -17.94 35.71
CA LEU A 15 -41.89 -19.26 35.11
C LEU A 15 -43.24 -19.78 34.60
N LEU A 16 -43.21 -20.56 33.52
CA LEU A 16 -44.31 -21.46 33.15
C LEU A 16 -43.74 -22.85 32.83
N LEU A 17 -44.12 -23.83 33.64
CA LEU A 17 -43.87 -25.26 33.39
C LEU A 17 -45.10 -25.85 32.72
N GLY A 18 -44.87 -26.68 31.70
CA GLY A 18 -45.86 -27.58 31.12
C GLY A 18 -45.22 -28.93 30.89
N ALA A 19 -45.71 -29.98 31.55
CA ALA A 19 -45.18 -31.33 31.44
C ALA A 19 -46.22 -32.26 30.80
N ALA A 20 -45.80 -32.99 29.78
CA ALA A 20 -46.52 -34.13 29.24
C ALA A 20 -45.49 -35.22 28.93
N ALA A 21 -45.58 -36.35 29.63
CA ALA A 21 -44.71 -37.49 29.42
C ALA A 21 -45.47 -38.58 28.65
N CYS A 22 -44.86 -39.09 27.58
CA CYS A 22 -45.18 -40.39 27.00
C CYS A 22 -43.88 -41.11 26.66
N SER A 23 -43.83 -42.40 26.97
CA SER A 23 -42.65 -43.26 26.76
C SER A 23 -42.73 -43.96 25.42
N SER A 24 -41.62 -43.99 24.68
CA SER A 24 -41.25 -45.06 23.76
C SER A 24 -39.72 -45.16 23.73
N ASP A 25 -39.21 -46.37 23.90
CA ASP A 25 -37.79 -46.71 23.75
C ASP A 25 -37.61 -47.32 22.36
N ASP A 26 -36.79 -46.70 21.50
CA ASP A 26 -36.38 -47.24 20.20
C ASP A 26 -34.95 -46.76 19.88
N PRO A 27 -34.01 -47.65 19.52
CA PRO A 27 -32.60 -47.30 19.37
C PRO A 27 -32.30 -46.66 18.00
N GLU A 28 -32.66 -45.39 17.83
CA GLU A 28 -32.37 -44.63 16.60
C GLU A 28 -30.87 -44.66 16.21
N PRO A 29 -30.52 -45.03 14.97
CA PRO A 29 -29.13 -45.00 14.50
C PRO A 29 -28.56 -43.58 14.53
N ARG A 30 -27.51 -43.37 15.34
CA ARG A 30 -26.79 -42.08 15.42
C ARG A 30 -26.00 -41.80 14.14
N VAL A 31 -26.68 -41.28 13.13
CA VAL A 31 -26.02 -40.61 12.00
C VAL A 31 -25.28 -39.39 12.55
N ALA A 32 -23.96 -39.40 12.46
CA ALA A 32 -23.15 -38.24 12.87
C ALA A 32 -23.53 -37.03 12.01
N PRO A 33 -23.59 -35.80 12.57
CA PRO A 33 -23.85 -34.61 11.78
C PRO A 33 -22.77 -34.47 10.69
N PRO A 34 -23.13 -34.04 9.46
CA PRO A 34 -22.15 -33.88 8.40
C PRO A 34 -21.08 -32.88 8.84
N SER A 35 -19.83 -33.33 8.86
CA SER A 35 -18.68 -32.50 9.22
C SER A 35 -18.49 -31.41 8.16
N SER A 36 -19.17 -30.28 8.35
CA SER A 36 -18.99 -29.06 7.56
C SER A 36 -17.65 -28.43 7.92
N SER A 37 -16.57 -29.04 7.42
CA SER A 37 -15.23 -28.49 7.50
C SER A 37 -15.25 -27.11 6.85
N PRO A 38 -14.82 -26.04 7.54
CA PRO A 38 -14.77 -24.71 6.93
C PRO A 38 -13.86 -24.77 5.70
N PRO A 39 -14.17 -24.01 4.63
CA PRO A 39 -13.36 -24.04 3.41
C PRO A 39 -11.93 -23.64 3.75
N THR A 40 -10.96 -24.49 3.37
CA THR A 40 -9.54 -24.23 3.58
C THR A 40 -9.16 -22.94 2.85
N THR A 41 -9.02 -21.85 3.58
CA THR A 41 -8.57 -20.57 3.04
C THR A 41 -7.09 -20.66 2.70
N THR A 42 -6.80 -21.03 1.45
CA THR A 42 -5.46 -20.93 0.87
C THR A 42 -4.93 -19.52 1.15
N PRO A 43 -3.76 -19.35 1.81
CA PRO A 43 -3.20 -18.03 2.06
C PRO A 43 -3.04 -17.26 0.76
N ALA A 44 -3.50 -16.00 0.73
CA ALA A 44 -3.26 -15.13 -0.40
C ALA A 44 -1.75 -14.89 -0.54
N SER A 45 -1.17 -15.25 -1.67
CA SER A 45 0.25 -15.03 -1.96
C SER A 45 0.60 -13.55 -1.78
N SER A 46 1.67 -13.26 -1.04
CA SER A 46 2.19 -11.90 -0.92
C SER A 46 2.49 -11.32 -2.31
N PRO A 47 2.18 -10.03 -2.56
CA PRO A 47 2.38 -9.42 -3.87
C PRO A 47 3.86 -9.34 -4.23
N THR A 48 4.21 -9.82 -5.43
CA THR A 48 5.59 -9.79 -5.95
C THR A 48 6.00 -8.37 -6.34
N ALA A 49 7.24 -7.98 -6.00
CA ALA A 49 7.81 -6.70 -6.40
C ALA A 49 8.05 -6.62 -7.92
N PRO A 50 7.85 -5.44 -8.57
CA PRO A 50 8.18 -5.25 -9.97
C PRO A 50 9.67 -5.52 -10.25
N THR A 51 9.95 -6.22 -11.35
CA THR A 51 11.32 -6.48 -11.84
C THR A 51 11.64 -5.57 -13.02
N MET A 52 12.87 -5.08 -13.11
CA MET A 52 13.28 -4.12 -14.16
C MET A 52 13.09 -4.73 -15.57
N PRO A 53 12.23 -4.15 -16.41
CA PRO A 53 11.93 -4.70 -17.73
C PRO A 53 13.12 -4.55 -18.69
N PRO A 54 13.25 -5.40 -19.73
CA PRO A 54 14.33 -5.30 -20.72
C PRO A 54 14.42 -3.91 -21.37
N GLU A 55 13.28 -3.28 -21.62
CA GLU A 55 13.16 -1.97 -22.27
C GLU A 55 13.69 -0.82 -21.40
N ALA A 56 13.85 -1.02 -20.08
CA ALA A 56 14.44 -0.06 -19.14
C ALA A 56 15.97 -0.19 -19.00
N ARG A 57 16.60 -1.05 -19.81
CA ARG A 57 18.05 -1.23 -19.87
C ARG A 57 18.65 -0.50 -21.06
N GLY A 58 19.93 -0.17 -20.97
CA GLY A 58 20.60 0.77 -21.86
C GLY A 58 20.58 2.19 -21.30
N THR A 59 21.14 3.12 -22.07
CA THR A 59 21.36 4.53 -21.66
C THR A 59 20.90 5.54 -22.72
N ASP A 60 19.93 5.14 -23.55
CA ASP A 60 19.23 6.03 -24.48
C ASP A 60 17.92 6.59 -23.89
N ALA A 61 17.17 7.35 -24.71
CA ALA A 61 15.94 8.00 -24.31
C ALA A 61 14.78 7.02 -24.07
N ALA A 62 14.67 5.96 -24.87
CA ALA A 62 13.63 4.95 -24.68
C ALA A 62 13.88 4.16 -23.38
N ALA A 63 15.15 3.82 -23.11
CA ALA A 63 15.58 3.22 -21.84
C ALA A 63 15.30 4.14 -20.64
N ALA A 64 15.57 5.44 -20.77
CA ALA A 64 15.28 6.43 -19.72
C ALA A 64 13.78 6.51 -19.40
N GLU A 65 12.92 6.58 -20.43
CA GLU A 65 11.48 6.62 -20.23
C GLU A 65 10.89 5.32 -19.67
N ALA A 66 11.35 4.17 -20.17
CA ALA A 66 10.94 2.86 -19.65
C ALA A 66 11.37 2.69 -18.20
N PHE A 67 12.58 3.15 -17.85
CA PHE A 67 13.03 3.21 -16.46
C PHE A 67 12.16 4.12 -15.58
N VAL A 68 11.74 5.30 -16.06
CA VAL A 68 10.82 6.18 -15.30
C VAL A 68 9.45 5.53 -15.10
N LYS A 69 8.92 4.83 -16.11
CA LYS A 69 7.66 4.05 -16.00
C LYS A 69 7.80 2.97 -14.92
N PHE A 70 8.88 2.18 -14.98
CA PHE A 70 9.22 1.16 -13.97
C PHE A 70 9.46 1.73 -12.56
N PHE A 71 10.13 2.88 -12.43
CA PHE A 71 10.35 3.55 -11.14
C PHE A 71 9.03 3.89 -10.45
N PHE A 72 8.05 4.43 -11.19
CA PHE A 72 6.73 4.71 -10.62
C PHE A 72 5.92 3.43 -10.32
N GLU A 73 6.09 2.34 -11.08
CA GLU A 73 5.52 1.03 -10.71
C GLU A 73 6.09 0.51 -9.39
N VAL A 74 7.40 0.67 -9.15
CA VAL A 74 8.06 0.32 -7.88
C VAL A 74 7.63 1.23 -6.73
N VAL A 75 7.43 2.54 -6.96
CA VAL A 75 6.82 3.45 -5.97
C VAL A 75 5.39 3.00 -5.63
N ASN A 76 4.57 2.68 -6.64
CA ASN A 76 3.19 2.23 -6.44
C ASN A 76 3.09 0.87 -5.76
N PHE A 77 4.08 0.00 -5.96
CA PHE A 77 4.23 -1.23 -5.18
C PHE A 77 4.57 -0.91 -3.72
N ALA A 78 5.65 -0.16 -3.48
CA ALA A 78 6.11 0.17 -2.13
C ALA A 78 5.07 0.91 -1.30
N GLN A 79 4.31 1.84 -1.89
CA GLN A 79 3.19 2.51 -1.22
C GLN A 79 2.13 1.50 -0.75
N ARG A 80 1.72 0.55 -1.59
CA ARG A 80 0.67 -0.43 -1.27
C ARG A 80 1.11 -1.52 -0.30
N THR A 81 2.40 -1.84 -0.23
CA THR A 81 2.92 -3.02 0.51
C THR A 81 3.79 -2.69 1.72
N GLY A 82 4.29 -1.45 1.80
CA GLY A 82 5.38 -1.07 2.72
C GLY A 82 6.77 -1.55 2.28
N ASP A 83 6.87 -2.40 1.25
CA ASP A 83 8.15 -2.96 0.79
C ASP A 83 8.89 -1.98 -0.15
N VAL A 84 9.73 -1.17 0.48
CA VAL A 84 10.66 -0.22 -0.14
C VAL A 84 11.97 -0.85 -0.64
N SER A 85 12.13 -2.18 -0.58
CA SER A 85 13.43 -2.85 -0.86
C SER A 85 13.98 -2.53 -2.26
N VAL A 86 13.17 -2.72 -3.30
CA VAL A 86 13.55 -2.38 -4.69
C VAL A 86 13.70 -0.87 -4.85
N LEU A 87 12.81 -0.06 -4.28
CA LEU A 87 12.85 1.40 -4.39
C LEU A 87 14.17 2.00 -3.89
N LYS A 88 14.70 1.46 -2.78
CA LYS A 88 16.02 1.81 -2.21
C LYS A 88 17.20 1.56 -3.15
N THR A 89 17.05 0.71 -4.17
CA THR A 89 18.10 0.44 -5.17
C THR A 89 18.07 1.40 -6.37
N LEU A 90 16.91 2.00 -6.66
CA LEU A 90 16.71 2.84 -7.84
C LEU A 90 17.17 4.29 -7.64
N GLY A 91 17.27 4.75 -6.39
CA GLY A 91 17.79 6.07 -6.03
C GLY A 91 19.30 6.06 -5.76
N PHE A 92 19.99 7.17 -6.08
CA PHE A 92 21.35 7.40 -5.60
C PHE A 92 21.54 8.85 -5.12
N ARG A 93 21.57 9.03 -3.79
CA ARG A 93 21.65 10.33 -3.10
C ARG A 93 20.55 11.29 -3.59
N CYS A 94 19.31 10.80 -3.65
CA CYS A 94 18.17 11.43 -4.29
C CYS A 94 17.15 11.84 -3.22
N GLY A 95 17.20 13.08 -2.73
CA GLY A 95 16.39 13.51 -1.58
C GLY A 95 14.88 13.25 -1.70
N GLY A 96 14.30 13.37 -2.91
CA GLY A 96 12.89 13.03 -3.15
C GLY A 96 12.61 11.52 -3.14
N CYS A 97 13.56 10.70 -3.59
CA CYS A 97 13.49 9.24 -3.49
C CYS A 97 13.62 8.79 -2.02
N ASP A 98 14.62 9.33 -1.33
CA ASP A 98 14.98 9.01 0.04
C ASP A 98 13.82 9.39 1.00
N ALA A 99 13.24 10.60 0.85
CA ALA A 99 12.07 11.03 1.62
C ALA A 99 10.80 10.20 1.34
N GLY A 100 10.59 9.74 0.10
CA GLY A 100 9.48 8.84 -0.24
C GLY A 100 9.63 7.47 0.43
N VAL A 101 10.85 6.92 0.40
CA VAL A 101 11.22 5.68 1.11
C VAL A 101 10.99 5.82 2.61
N ASP A 102 11.41 6.92 3.24
CA ASP A 102 11.27 7.12 4.67
C ASP A 102 9.81 7.32 5.09
N SER A 103 9.01 8.04 4.30
CA SER A 103 7.57 8.25 4.55
C SER A 103 6.78 6.93 4.53
N ILE A 104 7.05 6.07 3.53
CA ILE A 104 6.45 4.72 3.45
C ILE A 104 6.93 3.85 4.62
N SER A 105 8.25 3.80 4.85
CA SER A 105 8.85 2.97 5.91
C SER A 105 8.31 3.34 7.29
N SER A 106 8.22 4.63 7.60
CA SER A 106 7.70 5.14 8.87
C SER A 106 6.24 4.75 9.08
N THR A 107 5.38 4.97 8.08
CA THR A 107 3.94 4.64 8.13
C THR A 107 3.72 3.16 8.47
N TYR A 108 4.34 2.25 7.72
CA TYR A 108 4.20 0.80 7.96
C TYR A 108 4.89 0.34 9.26
N SER A 109 6.02 0.95 9.66
CA SER A 109 6.68 0.63 10.95
C SER A 109 5.86 1.02 12.17
N HIS A 110 4.91 1.95 12.02
CA HIS A 110 3.98 2.37 13.05
C HIS A 110 2.61 1.65 12.96
N HIS A 111 2.50 0.58 12.17
CA HIS A 111 1.26 -0.17 11.91
C HIS A 111 0.16 0.62 11.18
N GLY A 112 0.49 1.77 10.58
CA GLY A 112 -0.38 2.45 9.63
C GLY A 112 -0.35 1.81 8.23
N HIS A 113 -1.21 2.27 7.33
CA HIS A 113 -1.27 1.79 5.95
C HIS A 113 -1.52 2.91 4.94
N ILE A 114 -1.28 2.64 3.66
CA ILE A 114 -1.51 3.59 2.56
C ILE A 114 -2.49 2.95 1.57
N GLU A 115 -3.59 3.64 1.30
CA GLU A 115 -4.53 3.28 0.22
C GLU A 115 -4.44 4.30 -0.91
N GLY A 116 -4.28 3.81 -2.15
CA GLY A 116 -4.19 4.66 -3.33
C GLY A 116 -2.91 5.50 -3.39
N GLY A 117 -2.98 6.63 -4.08
CA GLY A 117 -1.82 7.45 -4.44
C GLY A 117 -0.96 6.86 -5.55
N GLU A 118 -1.51 5.95 -6.38
CA GLU A 118 -0.80 5.44 -7.54
C GLU A 118 -0.49 6.58 -8.52
N GLY A 119 0.81 6.81 -8.76
CA GLY A 119 1.30 7.74 -9.76
C GLY A 119 1.51 7.05 -11.11
N ARG A 120 0.97 7.63 -12.19
CA ARG A 120 1.26 7.21 -13.57
C ARG A 120 1.95 8.36 -14.32
N PRO A 121 3.22 8.21 -14.75
CA PRO A 121 3.87 9.20 -15.60
C PRO A 121 3.23 9.22 -17.00
N ALA A 122 3.00 10.41 -17.53
CA ALA A 122 2.45 10.68 -18.85
C ALA A 122 3.15 11.91 -19.47
N GLY A 123 3.17 12.01 -20.80
CA GLY A 123 3.90 13.07 -21.50
C GLY A 123 5.37 13.10 -21.12
N LEU A 124 6.06 11.95 -21.26
CA LEU A 124 7.49 11.88 -20.95
C LEU A 124 8.28 12.51 -22.10
N GLU A 125 9.20 13.40 -21.78
CA GLU A 125 10.16 14.00 -22.72
C GLU A 125 11.57 13.85 -22.14
N THR A 126 12.52 13.39 -22.95
CA THR A 126 13.90 13.09 -22.50
C THR A 126 14.94 13.96 -23.20
N GLY A 127 15.64 14.78 -22.44
CA GLY A 127 16.88 15.45 -22.83
C GLY A 127 18.12 14.82 -22.18
N PHE A 128 19.32 15.30 -22.54
CA PHE A 128 20.59 14.81 -21.98
C PHE A 128 21.48 15.95 -21.48
N LEU A 129 22.15 15.71 -20.35
CA LEU A 129 23.24 16.55 -19.84
C LEU A 129 24.56 15.84 -20.12
N GLN A 130 25.40 16.46 -20.94
CA GLN A 130 26.71 15.91 -21.28
C GLN A 130 27.62 15.81 -20.04
N ARG A 131 28.29 14.66 -19.86
CA ARG A 131 29.19 14.41 -18.73
C ARG A 131 30.40 13.57 -19.16
N ALA A 132 31.58 13.92 -18.63
CA ALA A 132 32.81 13.15 -18.83
C ALA A 132 32.75 11.68 -18.34
N SER A 133 31.74 11.33 -17.54
CA SER A 133 31.49 9.98 -17.02
C SER A 133 30.34 9.25 -17.71
N GLY A 134 29.95 9.67 -18.93
CA GLY A 134 28.74 9.21 -19.61
C GLY A 134 27.52 10.07 -19.26
N ASP A 135 26.72 10.38 -20.29
CA ASP A 135 25.68 11.40 -20.24
C ASP A 135 24.50 11.04 -19.33
N TRP A 136 23.91 12.06 -18.72
CA TRP A 136 22.79 11.91 -17.77
C TRP A 136 21.49 12.30 -18.46
N ALA A 137 20.52 11.38 -18.53
CA ALA A 137 19.19 11.71 -19.02
C ALA A 137 18.46 12.64 -18.04
N VAL A 138 17.69 13.57 -18.59
CA VAL A 138 16.73 14.42 -17.86
C VAL A 138 15.38 14.12 -18.45
N VAL A 139 14.52 13.49 -17.65
CA VAL A 139 13.16 13.13 -18.06
C VAL A 139 12.20 14.09 -17.37
N GLU A 140 11.43 14.83 -18.16
CA GLU A 140 10.30 15.63 -17.67
C GLU A 140 9.00 14.84 -17.95
N CYS A 141 8.06 14.83 -17.01
CA CYS A 141 6.74 14.22 -17.22
C CYS A 141 5.68 14.76 -16.25
N THR A 142 4.42 14.67 -16.63
CA THR A 142 3.29 14.85 -15.71
C THR A 142 2.98 13.52 -15.04
N VAL A 143 3.09 13.45 -13.72
CA VAL A 143 2.60 12.31 -12.93
C VAL A 143 1.14 12.55 -12.58
N VAL A 144 0.25 11.71 -13.11
CA VAL A 144 -1.17 11.69 -12.73
C VAL A 144 -1.33 10.78 -11.52
N THR A 145 -1.85 11.31 -10.41
CA THR A 145 -2.01 10.56 -9.15
C THR A 145 -3.48 10.26 -8.86
N SER A 146 -3.76 9.05 -8.35
CA SER A 146 -5.05 8.73 -7.75
C SER A 146 -5.23 9.47 -6.40
N LYS A 147 -6.42 9.38 -5.79
CA LYS A 147 -6.62 9.85 -4.40
C LYS A 147 -5.80 8.97 -3.47
N GLN A 148 -5.20 9.57 -2.43
CA GLN A 148 -4.46 8.82 -1.43
C GLN A 148 -5.06 9.01 -0.04
N PHE A 149 -5.13 7.92 0.72
CA PHE A 149 -5.35 7.90 2.15
C PHE A 149 -4.11 7.31 2.84
N VAL A 150 -3.63 7.97 3.89
CA VAL A 150 -2.55 7.49 4.75
C VAL A 150 -3.09 7.44 6.17
N ASP A 151 -3.35 6.22 6.63
CA ASP A 151 -3.75 5.89 7.99
C ASP A 151 -2.52 5.94 8.91
N GLN A 152 -2.63 6.62 10.05
CA GLN A 152 -1.56 6.73 11.04
C GLN A 152 -2.15 6.53 12.45
N PRO A 153 -1.40 5.99 13.43
CA PRO A 153 -1.94 5.71 14.76
C PRO A 153 -2.60 6.93 15.42
N GLY A 154 -3.90 6.78 15.72
CA GLY A 154 -4.75 7.87 16.20
C GLY A 154 -5.34 8.69 15.05
N LYS A 155 -6.66 8.63 14.90
CA LYS A 155 -7.43 9.14 13.73
C LYS A 155 -7.20 10.62 13.38
N ASP A 156 -6.72 11.42 14.32
CA ASP A 156 -6.42 12.83 14.09
C ASP A 156 -5.13 13.03 13.25
N ASN A 157 -4.36 11.96 13.03
CA ASN A 157 -3.14 11.93 12.21
C ASN A 157 -3.40 11.46 10.75
N ASP A 158 -4.62 11.01 10.43
CA ASP A 158 -5.05 10.54 9.11
C ASP A 158 -4.82 11.61 8.02
N LYS A 159 -4.18 11.24 6.90
CA LYS A 159 -3.91 12.18 5.78
C LYS A 159 -4.70 11.77 4.54
N ARG A 160 -5.31 12.75 3.89
CA ARG A 160 -6.14 12.58 2.69
C ARG A 160 -5.66 13.54 1.61
N TYR A 161 -5.10 12.99 0.53
CA TYR A 161 -4.62 13.77 -0.61
C TYR A 161 -5.58 13.59 -1.80
N PRO A 162 -5.96 14.66 -2.51
CA PRO A 162 -6.80 14.56 -3.70
C PRO A 162 -6.04 13.90 -4.86
N ALA A 163 -6.78 13.29 -5.78
CA ALA A 163 -6.24 12.93 -7.09
C ALA A 163 -5.79 14.19 -7.83
N GLY A 164 -4.69 14.12 -8.57
CA GLY A 164 -4.08 15.31 -9.15
C GLY A 164 -3.16 15.04 -10.34
N LYS A 165 -2.47 16.10 -10.73
CA LYS A 165 -1.39 16.09 -11.71
C LYS A 165 -0.24 16.90 -11.10
N THR A 166 0.96 16.34 -11.16
CA THR A 166 2.18 17.01 -10.70
C THR A 166 3.22 16.89 -11.80
N ASP A 167 3.76 18.01 -12.26
CA ASP A 167 4.86 17.98 -13.22
C ASP A 167 6.17 17.73 -12.47
N VAL A 168 6.98 16.81 -13.01
CA VAL A 168 8.13 16.22 -12.33
C VAL A 168 9.33 16.19 -13.28
N ARG A 169 10.49 16.61 -12.78
CA ARG A 169 11.78 16.40 -13.45
C ARG A 169 12.57 15.33 -12.70
N LEU A 170 12.89 14.25 -13.39
CA LEU A 170 13.87 13.26 -12.97
C LEU A 170 15.21 13.56 -13.65
N ILE A 171 16.30 13.43 -12.90
CA ILE A 171 17.66 13.38 -13.47
C ILE A 171 18.19 11.98 -13.22
N LEU A 172 18.56 11.28 -14.28
CA LEU A 172 19.03 9.91 -14.25
C LEU A 172 20.54 9.88 -14.48
N GLN A 173 21.27 9.20 -13.59
CA GLN A 173 22.69 8.90 -13.78
C GLN A 173 22.81 7.48 -14.37
N PRO A 174 23.64 7.24 -15.40
CA PRO A 174 23.88 5.89 -15.90
C PRO A 174 24.70 5.08 -14.89
N ARG A 175 24.36 3.81 -14.70
CA ARG A 175 25.01 2.89 -13.76
C ARG A 175 24.95 1.45 -14.31
N SER A 176 26.10 0.93 -14.71
CA SER A 176 26.19 -0.34 -15.44
C SER A 176 25.35 -0.30 -16.72
N ASP A 177 24.42 -1.24 -16.92
CA ASP A 177 23.52 -1.36 -18.06
C ASP A 177 22.14 -0.71 -17.85
N ALA A 178 21.97 0.13 -16.81
CA ALA A 178 20.70 0.76 -16.47
C ALA A 178 20.87 2.18 -15.91
N TRP A 179 19.75 2.81 -15.56
CA TRP A 179 19.69 4.12 -14.91
C TRP A 179 19.55 4.01 -13.38
N VAL A 180 19.93 5.07 -12.67
CA VAL A 180 19.47 5.36 -11.30
C VAL A 180 18.99 6.80 -11.18
N VAL A 181 17.93 7.03 -10.40
CA VAL A 181 17.42 8.38 -10.12
C VAL A 181 18.42 9.12 -9.24
N ARG A 182 19.02 10.16 -9.80
CA ARG A 182 19.98 11.04 -9.12
C ARG A 182 19.27 12.23 -8.46
N SER A 183 18.18 12.68 -9.04
CA SER A 183 17.31 13.74 -8.51
C SER A 183 15.87 13.50 -8.95
N LEU A 184 14.92 13.81 -8.06
CA LEU A 184 13.48 13.79 -8.29
C LEU A 184 12.93 15.09 -7.69
N VAL A 185 12.37 15.96 -8.52
CA VAL A 185 11.78 17.25 -8.07
C VAL A 185 10.47 17.52 -8.79
N THR A 186 9.50 18.09 -8.06
CA THR A 186 8.31 18.71 -8.65
C THR A 186 8.67 20.03 -9.34
N ARG A 187 7.81 20.48 -10.25
CA ARG A 187 7.95 21.72 -11.03
C ARG A 187 6.91 22.77 -10.65
#